data_AF-A0A199XPV9-F1
#
_entry.id   AF-A0A199XPV9-F1
#
_cell.length_a   1.000
_cell.length_b   1.000
_cell.length_c   1.000
_cell.angle_alpha   90.00
_cell.angle_beta   90.00
_cell.angle_gamma   90.00
#
_symmetry.space_group_name_H-M   'P 1'
#
loop_
_entity.id
_entity.type
_entity.pdbx_description
1 polymer ?
#
loop_
_entity_poly.entity_id
_entity_poly.type
_entity_poly.pdbx_seq_one_letter_code
_entity_poly.pdbx_strand_id
1 'polypeptide(L)'
;MSWVKIITIFQFFKSTILLNCAVCLLPLLFGGTDFFNSCFLSIGFFCSLLFKEINRKNEYLFYYNNQISKPVLFLFSWMMTFVLLVLLNLVYHFIRKI
;
A
#
# COMPACT_ATOMS: atom_id res chain seq x y z
N MET A 1 -16.48 -13.77 -3.71
CA MET A 1 -15.54 -13.04 -4.60
C MET A 1 -14.80 -14.08 -5.44
N SER A 2 -14.77 -13.97 -6.77
CA SER A 2 -14.01 -14.91 -7.61
C SER A 2 -12.50 -14.74 -7.38
N TRP A 3 -11.72 -15.82 -7.46
CA TRP A 3 -10.26 -15.83 -7.34
C TRP A 3 -9.59 -14.79 -8.25
N VAL A 4 -10.10 -14.63 -9.47
CA VAL A 4 -9.59 -13.66 -10.44
C VAL A 4 -9.72 -12.23 -9.91
N LYS A 5 -10.85 -11.90 -9.26
CA LYS A 5 -11.06 -10.56 -8.69
C LYS A 5 -10.07 -10.27 -7.55
N ILE A 6 -9.76 -11.26 -6.72
CA ILE A 6 -8.79 -11.11 -5.63
C ILE A 6 -7.40 -10.82 -6.19
N ILE A 7 -6.97 -11.56 -7.22
CA ILE A 7 -5.68 -11.35 -7.89
C ILE A 7 -5.60 -9.94 -8.48
N THR A 8 -6.68 -9.49 -9.14
CA THR A 8 -6.76 -8.14 -9.72
C THR A 8 -6.65 -7.04 -8.65
N ILE A 9 -7.32 -7.19 -7.52
CA ILE A 9 -7.23 -6.24 -6.39
C ILE A 9 -5.83 -6.28 -5.77
N PHE A 10 -5.22 -7.46 -5.64
CA PHE A 10 -3.87 -7.60 -5.13
C PHE A 10 -2.84 -6.94 -6.05
N GLN A 11 -3.05 -7.00 -7.38
CA GLN A 11 -2.21 -6.30 -8.34
C GLN A 11 -2.30 -4.78 -8.18
N PHE A 12 -3.47 -4.25 -7.84
CA PHE A 12 -3.62 -2.84 -7.47
C PHE A 12 -2.77 -2.50 -6.25
N PHE A 13 -2.85 -3.28 -5.17
CA PHE A 13 -2.01 -3.11 -3.98
C PHE A 13 -0.52 -3.17 -4.29
N LYS A 14 -0.06 -4.15 -5.07
CA LYS A 14 1.37 -4.28 -5.44
C LYS A 14 1.92 -3.01 -6.08
N SER A 15 1.12 -2.35 -6.91
CA SER A 15 1.51 -1.11 -7.58
C SER A 15 1.52 0.13 -6.66
N THR A 16 0.96 0.08 -5.46
CA THR A 16 1.07 1.17 -4.47
C THR A 16 2.28 1.03 -3.55
N ILE A 17 2.78 -0.19 -3.33
CA ILE A 17 3.88 -0.47 -2.38
C ILE A 17 5.15 0.30 -2.72
N LEU A 18 5.57 0.30 -3.99
CA LEU A 18 6.84 0.89 -4.40
C LEU A 18 6.91 2.38 -4.07
N LEU A 19 5.83 3.12 -4.36
CA LEU A 19 5.77 4.54 -4.02
C LEU A 19 5.64 4.77 -2.51
N ASN A 20 4.84 3.94 -1.82
CA ASN A 20 4.70 4.04 -0.37
C ASN A 20 6.07 3.89 0.31
N CYS A 21 6.83 2.86 -0.05
CA CYS A 21 8.19 2.68 0.44
C CYS A 21 9.09 3.86 0.11
N ALA A 22 9.05 4.39 -1.12
CA ALA A 22 9.86 5.53 -1.54
C ALA A 22 9.58 6.78 -0.68
N VAL A 23 8.31 7.07 -0.41
CA VAL A 23 7.91 8.20 0.44
C VAL A 23 8.31 7.97 1.90
N CYS A 24 8.20 6.74 2.40
CA CYS A 24 8.50 6.41 3.78
C CYS A 24 9.99 6.25 4.10
N LEU A 25 10.87 6.21 3.09
CA LEU A 25 12.32 6.19 3.31
C LEU A 25 12.81 7.42 4.09
N LEU A 26 12.28 8.60 3.80
CA LEU A 26 12.70 9.83 4.50
C LEU A 26 12.32 9.79 6.00
N PRO A 27 11.06 9.52 6.39
CA PRO A 27 10.71 9.30 7.80
C PRO A 27 11.53 8.23 8.50
N LEU A 28 11.91 7.16 7.80
CA LEU A 28 12.75 6.11 8.38
C LEU A 28 14.17 6.63 8.70
N LEU A 29 14.77 7.38 7.78
CA LEU A 29 16.14 7.90 7.94
C LEU A 29 16.25 8.99 9.02
N PHE A 30 15.24 9.85 9.15
CA PHE A 30 15.30 11.02 10.04
C PHE A 30 14.47 10.89 11.33
N GLY A 31 13.42 10.07 11.33
CA GLY A 31 12.49 9.90 12.46
C GLY A 31 12.49 8.49 13.07
N GLY A 32 13.21 7.54 12.50
CA GLY A 32 13.26 6.16 13.00
C GLY A 32 11.98 5.37 12.73
N THR A 33 11.83 4.24 13.44
CA THR A 33 10.80 3.24 13.15
C THR A 33 9.37 3.71 13.44
N ASP A 34 9.17 4.54 14.47
CA ASP A 34 7.83 5.01 14.85
C ASP A 34 7.26 5.99 13.82
N PHE A 35 8.09 6.90 13.32
CA PHE A 35 7.74 7.82 12.23
C PHE A 35 7.55 7.09 10.91
N PHE A 36 8.38 6.08 10.62
CA PHE A 36 8.16 5.19 9.47
C PHE A 36 6.80 4.51 9.55
N ASN A 37 6.47 3.85 10.67
CA ASN A 37 5.22 3.13 10.85
C ASN A 37 3.99 4.04 10.66
N SER A 38 4.03 5.22 11.27
CA SER A 38 2.96 6.21 11.16
C SER A 38 2.81 6.71 9.73
N CYS A 39 3.92 7.03 9.05
CA CYS A 39 3.90 7.51 7.66
C CYS A 39 3.44 6.43 6.68
N PHE A 40 3.86 5.17 6.87
CA PHE A 40 3.57 4.06 5.97
C PHE A 40 2.08 3.73 5.87
N LEU A 41 1.32 3.86 6.97
CA LEU A 41 -0.13 3.68 6.97
C LEU A 41 -0.93 4.91 6.52
N SER A 42 -0.33 6.09 6.58
CA SER A 42 -1.01 7.37 6.35
C SER A 42 -0.49 8.06 5.09
N ILE A 43 0.48 8.96 5.24
CA ILE A 43 0.96 9.86 4.19
C ILE A 43 1.53 9.07 3.01
N GLY A 44 2.36 8.06 3.25
CA GLY A 44 2.95 7.26 2.17
C GLY A 44 1.89 6.50 1.36
N PHE A 45 0.90 5.91 2.05
CA PHE A 45 -0.22 5.26 1.39
C PHE A 45 -1.08 6.26 0.60
N PHE A 46 -1.40 7.41 1.20
CA PHE A 46 -2.20 8.45 0.54
C PHE A 46 -1.49 9.04 -0.68
N CYS A 47 -0.19 9.33 -0.59
CA CYS A 47 0.63 9.74 -1.72
C CYS A 47 0.61 8.71 -2.86
N SER A 48 0.63 7.42 -2.52
CA SER A 48 0.54 6.32 -3.49
C SER A 48 -0.81 6.30 -4.22
N LEU A 49 -1.90 6.56 -3.50
CA LEU A 49 -3.22 6.70 -4.12
C LEU A 49 -3.32 7.95 -5.00
N LEU A 50 -2.85 9.11 -4.52
CA LEU A 50 -2.85 10.36 -5.27
C LEU A 50 -2.04 10.24 -6.57
N PHE A 51 -0.86 9.64 -6.51
CA PHE A 51 -0.03 9.43 -7.69
C PHE A 51 -0.76 8.59 -8.75
N LYS A 52 -1.49 7.55 -8.34
CA LYS A 52 -2.34 6.76 -9.25
C LYS A 52 -3.52 7.56 -9.78
N GLU A 53 -4.15 8.37 -8.95
CA GLU A 53 -5.29 9.21 -9.33
C GLU A 53 -4.89 10.21 -10.43
N ILE A 54 -3.67 10.73 -10.38
CA ILE A 54 -3.14 11.69 -11.36
C ILE A 54 -2.68 10.97 -12.63
N ASN A 55 -1.85 9.93 -12.48
CA ASN A 55 -1.12 9.35 -13.63
C ASN A 55 -1.82 8.15 -14.28
N ARG A 56 -2.77 7.50 -13.61
CA ARG A 56 -3.31 6.19 -14.02
C ARG A 56 -4.84 6.14 -14.03
N LYS A 57 -5.49 7.23 -14.43
CA LYS A 57 -6.97 7.31 -14.52
C LYS A 57 -7.58 6.18 -15.35
N ASN A 58 -6.92 5.79 -16.44
CA ASN A 58 -7.37 4.72 -17.33
C ASN A 58 -7.37 3.34 -16.65
N GLU A 59 -6.53 3.10 -15.64
CA GLU A 59 -6.54 1.83 -14.89
C GLU A 59 -7.85 1.65 -14.13
N TYR A 60 -8.47 2.73 -13.63
CA TYR A 60 -9.74 2.63 -12.89
C TYR A 60 -10.90 2.16 -13.76
N LEU A 61 -10.88 2.45 -15.08
CA LEU A 61 -11.87 1.93 -16.03
C LEU A 61 -11.78 0.39 -16.13
N PHE A 62 -10.57 -0.16 -16.11
CA PHE A 62 -10.37 -1.61 -16.12
C PHE A 62 -10.97 -2.28 -14.87
N TYR A 63 -10.77 -1.70 -13.68
CA TYR A 63 -11.36 -2.25 -12.45
C TYR A 63 -12.88 -2.09 -12.41
N TYR A 64 -13.39 -0.96 -12.90
CA TYR A 64 -14.83 -0.70 -13.00
C TYR A 64 -15.51 -1.70 -13.93
N ASN A 65 -14.94 -1.98 -15.10
CA ASN A 65 -15.43 -2.98 -16.05
C ASN A 65 -15.45 -4.39 -15.45
N ASN A 66 -14.58 -4.68 -14.47
CA ASN A 66 -14.56 -5.93 -13.71
C ASN A 66 -15.50 -5.93 -12.48
N GLN A 67 -16.39 -4.94 -12.36
CA GLN A 67 -17.32 -4.74 -11.24
C GLN A 67 -16.61 -4.59 -9.88
N ILE A 68 -15.44 -3.96 -9.88
CA ILE A 68 -14.70 -3.63 -8.65
C ILE A 68 -14.79 -2.13 -8.45
N SER A 69 -15.42 -1.70 -7.36
CA SER A 69 -15.55 -0.28 -7.05
C SER A 69 -14.24 0.29 -6.50
N LYS A 70 -14.00 1.57 -6.76
CA LYS A 70 -12.81 2.29 -6.27
C LYS A 70 -12.65 2.24 -4.74
N PRO A 71 -13.70 2.43 -3.91
CA PRO A 71 -13.56 2.33 -2.46
C PRO A 71 -13.08 0.94 -2.00
N VAL A 72 -13.50 -0.14 -2.68
CA VAL A 72 -13.05 -1.50 -2.37
C VAL A 72 -11.55 -1.66 -2.65
N LEU A 73 -11.05 -1.09 -3.77
CA LEU A 73 -9.61 -1.08 -4.06
C LEU A 73 -8.82 -0.35 -2.98
N PHE A 74 -9.31 0.81 -2.54
CA PHE A 74 -8.62 1.62 -1.54
C PHE A 74 -8.61 0.94 -0.17
N LEU A 75 -9.77 0.45 0.29
CA LEU A 75 -9.88 -0.23 1.57
C LEU A 75 -9.03 -1.50 1.59
N PHE A 76 -9.11 -2.35 0.57
CA PHE A 76 -8.32 -3.58 0.50
C PHE A 76 -6.83 -3.27 0.43
N SER A 77 -6.42 -2.29 -0.38
CA SER A 77 -5.01 -1.88 -0.47
C SER A 77 -4.49 -1.35 0.87
N TRP A 78 -5.30 -0.59 1.61
CA TRP A 78 -4.95 -0.12 2.94
C TRP A 78 -4.82 -1.28 3.95
N MET A 79 -5.77 -2.22 3.96
CA MET A 79 -5.70 -3.42 4.81
C MET A 79 -4.44 -4.25 4.52
N MET A 80 -4.09 -4.44 3.24
CA MET A 80 -2.87 -5.15 2.86
C MET A 80 -1.60 -4.37 3.23
N THR A 81 -1.65 -3.03 3.18
CA THR A 81 -0.56 -2.17 3.66
C THR A 81 -0.36 -2.35 5.17
N PHE A 82 -1.44 -2.45 5.94
CA PHE A 82 -1.38 -2.76 7.37
C PHE A 82 -0.76 -4.13 7.64
N VAL A 83 -1.22 -5.17 6.95
CA VAL A 83 -0.64 -6.53 7.07
C VAL A 83 0.86 -6.52 6.74
N LEU A 84 1.25 -5.83 5.66
CA LEU A 84 2.66 -5.70 5.28
C LEU A 84 3.46 -4.98 6.36
N LEU A 85 2.93 -3.91 6.97
CA LEU A 85 3.61 -3.20 8.04
C LEU A 85 3.83 -4.07 9.29
N VAL A 86 2.84 -4.88 9.66
CA VAL A 86 2.97 -5.83 10.77
C VAL A 86 4.08 -6.84 10.46
N LEU A 87 4.11 -7.39 9.24
CA LEU A 87 5.17 -8.30 8.81
C LEU A 87 6.56 -7.64 8.85
N LEU A 88 6.68 -6.39 8.37
CA LEU A 88 7.93 -5.64 8.40
C LEU A 88 8.43 -5.41 9.83
N ASN A 89 7.54 -5.04 10.76
CA ASN A 89 7.89 -4.85 12.16
C ASN A 89 8.27 -6.18 12.84
N LEU A 90 7.60 -7.28 12.52
CA LEU A 90 7.98 -8.61 13.01
C LEU A 90 9.40 -8.96 12.56
N VAL A 91 9.68 -8.83 11.26
CA VAL A 91 11.01 -9.10 10.69
C VAL A 91 12.08 -8.21 11.34
N TYR A 92 11.81 -6.91 11.47
CA TYR A 92 12.72 -5.97 12.14
C TYR A 92 13.03 -6.39 13.58
N HIS A 93 12.01 -6.79 14.34
CA HIS A 93 12.17 -7.24 15.73
C HIS A 93 12.96 -8.55 15.83
N PHE A 94 12.73 -9.49 14.91
CA PHE A 94 13.50 -10.73 14.84
C PHE A 94 14.97 -10.47 14.54
N ILE A 95 15.27 -9.61 13.57
CA ILE A 95 16.65 -9.24 13.21
C ILE A 95 17.36 -8.56 14.37
N ARG A 96 16.69 -7.65 15.09
CA ARG A 96 17.28 -6.94 16.24
C ARG A 96 17.58 -7.86 17.43
N LYS A 97 16.91 -9.00 17.53
CA LYS A 97 17.12 -10.00 18.60
C LYS A 97 18.25 -10.98 18.30
N ILE A 98 18.71 -11.07 17.05
CA ILE A 98 19.87 -11.85 16.62
C ILE A 98 21.14 -11.04 16.90
#